data_AF-X5MKB8-F1
#
_entry.id   AF-X5MKB8-F1
#
_cell.length_a   1.000
_cell.length_b   1.000
_cell.length_c   1.000
_cell.angle_alpha   90.00
_cell.angle_beta   90.00
_cell.angle_gamma   90.00
#
_symmetry.space_group_name_H-M   'P 1'
#
loop_
_entity.id
_entity.type
_entity.pdbx_description
1 polymer ?
#
loop_
_entity_poly.entity_id
_entity_poly.type
_entity_poly.pdbx_seq_one_letter_code
_entity_poly.pdbx_strand_id
1 'polypeptide(L)' 'MANHPDWKRDAPDEYDNYVQHAATLFENGASIVDVATYLAHIEAEYMSLGVKGTTADRARRTATAIKQYLETATD' A
#
# COMPACT_ATOMS: atom_id res chain seq x y z
N MET A 1 -1.28 18.77 17.52
CA MET A 1 -2.28 17.69 17.50
C MET A 1 -3.12 17.90 16.25
N ALA A 2 -2.90 17.10 15.20
CA ALA A 2 -3.69 17.22 13.98
C ALA A 2 -5.08 16.63 14.24
N ASN A 3 -6.10 17.46 14.11
CA ASN A 3 -7.50 17.12 14.31
C ASN A 3 -7.95 16.27 13.11
N HIS A 4 -7.80 14.95 13.19
CA HIS A 4 -8.35 14.05 12.19
C HIS A 4 -9.86 13.92 12.45
N PRO A 5 -10.72 14.32 11.51
CA PRO A 5 -12.16 14.31 11.74
C PRO A 5 -12.68 12.87 11.79
N ASP A 6 -13.58 12.60 12.74
CA ASP A 6 -14.09 11.27 13.11
C ASP A 6 -14.63 10.45 11.93
N TRP A 7 -15.10 11.10 10.86
CA TRP A 7 -15.63 10.42 9.66
C TRP A 7 -14.62 9.53 8.96
N LYS A 8 -13.31 9.79 9.10
CA LYS A 8 -12.27 8.96 8.46
C LYS A 8 -12.01 7.65 9.21
N ARG A 9 -12.36 7.59 10.49
CA ARG A 9 -12.16 6.38 11.31
C ARG A 9 -13.19 5.29 11.00
N ASP A 10 -14.38 5.70 10.57
CA ASP A 10 -15.54 4.82 10.37
C ASP A 10 -15.98 4.71 8.89
N ALA A 11 -15.16 5.19 7.96
CA ALA A 11 -15.40 5.09 6.52
C ALA A 11 -14.17 4.47 5.82
N PRO A 12 -13.92 3.16 6.01
CA PRO A 12 -12.87 2.48 5.27
C PRO A 12 -13.14 2.65 3.78
N ASP A 13 -12.16 3.20 3.07
CA ASP A 13 -12.27 3.39 1.63
C ASP A 13 -11.56 2.25 0.88
N GLU A 14 -11.69 2.28 -0.44
CA GLU A 14 -11.10 1.28 -1.32
C GLU A 14 -9.56 1.18 -1.15
N TYR A 15 -8.90 2.28 -0.76
CA TYR A 15 -7.46 2.32 -0.59
C TYR A 15 -7.00 1.61 0.69
N ASP A 16 -7.80 1.64 1.75
CA ASP A 16 -7.50 0.89 2.99
C ASP A 16 -7.41 -0.61 2.72
N ASN A 17 -8.31 -1.14 1.88
CA ASN A 17 -8.29 -2.55 1.48
C ASN A 17 -7.01 -2.92 0.71
N TYR A 18 -6.51 -2.03 -0.15
CA TYR A 18 -5.26 -2.25 -0.88
C TYR A 18 -4.04 -2.29 0.03
N VAL A 19 -4.00 -1.41 1.03
CA VAL A 19 -2.91 -1.39 2.02
C VAL A 19 -2.96 -2.62 2.92
N GLN A 20 -4.16 -3.01 3.38
CA GLN A 20 -4.33 -4.23 4.17
C GLN A 20 -3.91 -5.48 3.40
N HIS A 21 -4.31 -5.60 2.13
CA HIS A 21 -3.91 -6.72 1.30
C HIS A 21 -2.39 -6.77 1.09
N ALA A 22 -1.75 -5.61 0.85
CA ALA A 22 -0.29 -5.52 0.75
C ALA A 22 0.41 -5.97 2.04
N ALA A 23 -0.15 -5.64 3.21
CA ALA A 23 0.37 -6.10 4.49
C ALA A 23 0.22 -7.63 4.65
N THR A 24 -0.96 -8.17 4.35
CA THR A 24 -1.21 -9.62 4.37
C THR A 24 -0.30 -10.39 3.40
N LEU A 25 0.03 -9.82 2.24
CA LEU A 25 1.02 -10.43 1.34
C LEU A 25 2.39 -10.55 2.02
N PHE A 26 2.85 -9.51 2.74
CA PHE A 26 4.10 -9.58 3.50
C PHE A 26 4.05 -10.59 4.65
N GLU A 27 2.95 -10.63 5.40
CA GLU A 27 2.76 -11.62 6.47
C GLU A 27 2.81 -13.07 5.93
N ASN A 28 2.35 -13.27 4.69
CA ASN A 28 2.42 -14.55 3.99
C ASN A 28 3.77 -14.82 3.30
N GLY A 29 4.78 -13.96 3.51
CA GLY A 29 6.14 -14.17 3.01
C GLY A 29 6.42 -13.64 1.60
N ALA A 30 5.53 -12.82 1.02
CA ALA A 30 5.76 -12.20 -0.28
C ALA A 30 6.99 -11.28 -0.26
N SER A 31 7.68 -11.18 -1.40
CA SER A 31 8.81 -10.28 -1.55
C SER A 31 8.35 -8.83 -1.77
N ILE A 32 9.27 -7.87 -1.58
CA ILE A 32 9.02 -6.46 -1.93
C ILE A 32 8.64 -6.33 -3.41
N VAL A 33 9.20 -7.18 -4.29
CA VAL A 33 8.92 -7.15 -5.72
C VAL A 33 7.49 -7.61 -6.01
N ASP A 34 7.00 -8.63 -5.33
CA ASP A 34 5.64 -9.14 -5.49
C ASP A 34 4.62 -8.08 -5.05
N VAL A 35 4.85 -7.47 -3.87
CA VAL A 35 3.98 -6.42 -3.36
C VAL A 35 4.06 -5.14 -4.22
N ALA A 36 5.23 -4.77 -4.72
CA ALA A 36 5.36 -3.65 -5.66
C ALA A 36 4.62 -3.91 -6.98
N THR A 37 4.63 -5.16 -7.46
CA THR A 37 3.88 -5.55 -8.67
C THR A 37 2.38 -5.41 -8.45
N TYR A 38 1.88 -5.86 -7.30
CA TYR A 38 0.49 -5.67 -6.88
C TYR A 38 0.11 -4.18 -6.82
N LEU A 39 0.91 -3.35 -6.16
CA LEU A 39 0.63 -1.92 -6.03
C LEU A 39 0.67 -1.18 -7.38
N ALA A 40 1.59 -1.56 -8.28
CA ALA A 40 1.63 -1.01 -9.63
C ALA A 40 0.39 -1.39 -10.46
N HIS A 41 -0.12 -2.61 -10.29
CA HIS A 41 -1.36 -3.06 -10.93
C HIS A 41 -2.58 -2.26 -10.43
N ILE A 42 -2.68 -2.02 -9.12
CA ILE A 42 -3.74 -1.19 -8.55
C ILE A 42 -3.70 0.24 -9.10
N GLU A 43 -2.51 0.86 -9.10
CA GLU A 43 -2.31 2.21 -9.61
C GLU A 43 -2.80 2.35 -11.07
N ALA A 44 -2.50 1.34 -11.89
CA ALA A 44 -2.85 1.33 -13.30
C ALA A 44 -4.35 1.11 -13.56
N GLU A 45 -4.94 0.12 -12.90
CA GLU A 45 -6.27 -0.41 -13.25
C GLU A 45 -7.41 0.15 -12.38
N TYR A 46 -7.14 0.43 -11.10
CA TYR A 46 -8.19 0.76 -10.13
C TYR A 46 -8.16 2.23 -9.70
N MET A 47 -6.99 2.89 -9.78
CA MET A 47 -6.86 4.31 -9.40
C MET A 47 -7.06 5.29 -10.56
N SER A 48 -7.34 4.80 -11.77
CA SER A 48 -7.47 5.64 -12.99
C SER A 48 -6.24 6.53 -13.26
N LEU A 49 -5.05 6.16 -12.75
CA LEU A 49 -3.82 6.93 -12.92
C LEU A 49 -3.03 6.50 -14.16
N GLY A 50 -3.32 5.31 -14.70
CA GLY A 50 -2.60 4.69 -15.80
C GLY A 50 -1.15 4.33 -15.47
N VAL A 51 -0.46 3.69 -16.41
CA VAL A 51 0.96 3.36 -16.26
C VAL A 51 1.82 4.54 -16.68
N LYS A 52 2.67 5.03 -15.76
CA LYS A 52 3.69 6.06 -16.03
C LYS A 52 5.08 5.44 -15.88
N GLY A 53 6.10 6.04 -16.49
CA GLY A 53 7.49 5.58 -16.36
C GLY A 53 8.00 5.51 -14.90
N THR A 54 7.32 6.18 -13.97
CA THR A 54 7.64 6.22 -12.54
C THR A 54 6.74 5.33 -11.67
N THR A 55 5.77 4.61 -12.25
CA THR A 55 4.83 3.75 -11.51
C THR A 55 5.55 2.64 -10.76
N ALA A 56 6.50 1.96 -11.41
CA ALA A 56 7.29 0.90 -10.76
C ALA A 56 8.12 1.43 -9.57
N ASP A 57 8.74 2.60 -9.73
CA ASP A 57 9.54 3.22 -8.67
C ASP A 57 8.68 3.64 -7.48
N ARG A 58 7.50 4.24 -7.72
CA ARG A 58 6.55 4.58 -6.66
C ARG A 58 6.07 3.33 -5.94
N ALA A 59 5.61 2.33 -6.67
CA ALA A 59 5.11 1.09 -6.09
C ALA A 59 6.17 0.39 -5.23
N ARG A 60 7.44 0.37 -5.68
CA ARG A 60 8.56 -0.18 -4.90
C ARG A 60 8.80 0.60 -3.61
N ARG A 61 8.82 1.94 -3.68
CA ARG A 61 8.99 2.79 -2.48
C ARG A 61 7.86 2.57 -1.47
N THR A 62 6.61 2.47 -1.95
CA THR A 62 5.45 2.18 -1.10
C THR A 62 5.55 0.79 -0.46
N ALA A 63 5.89 -0.25 -1.24
CA ALA A 63 6.10 -1.59 -0.71
C ALA A 63 7.20 -1.63 0.36
N THR A 64 8.31 -0.92 0.14
CA THR A 64 9.38 -0.78 1.14
C THR A 64 8.89 -0.10 2.42
N ALA A 65 8.13 0.99 2.32
CA ALA A 65 7.60 1.70 3.48
C ALA A 65 6.63 0.83 4.30
N ILE A 66 5.76 0.07 3.64
CA ILE A 66 4.85 -0.88 4.30
C ILE A 66 5.64 -1.95 5.05
N LYS A 67 6.64 -2.56 4.39
CA LYS A 67 7.47 -3.60 5.01
C LYS A 67 8.22 -3.08 6.24
N GLN A 68 8.83 -1.90 6.12
CA GLN A 68 9.52 -1.25 7.25
C GLN A 68 8.55 -0.98 8.41
N TYR A 69 7.34 -0.50 8.13
CA TYR A 69 6.34 -0.27 9.17
C TYR A 69 5.98 -1.56 9.90
N LEU A 70 5.72 -2.65 9.18
CA LEU A 70 5.40 -3.95 9.77
C LEU A 70 6.55 -4.48 10.63
N GLU A 71 7.78 -4.34 10.17
CA GLU A 71 8.98 -4.72 10.94
C GLU A 71 9.08 -3.91 12.23
N THR A 72 8.81 -2.60 12.20
CA THR A 72 8.87 -1.73 13.40
C THR A 72 7.67 -1.84 14.34
N ALA A 73 6.52 -2.32 13.85
CA ALA A 73 5.30 -2.47 14.64
C ALA A 73 5.22 -3.80 15.40
N THR A 74 6.13 -4.72 15.08
CA THR A 74 6.24 -6.04 15.73
C THR A 74 7.25 -6.05 16.88
N ASP A 75 7.98 -4.94 17.06
CA ASP A 75 8.90 -4.66 18.19
C ASP A 75 8.21 -3.91 19.34
#